data_AF-A0A7W5BBI2-F1
#
_entry.id   AF-A0A7W5BBI2-F1
#
_cell.length_a   1.000
_cell.length_b   1.000
_cell.length_c   1.000
_cell.angle_alpha   90.00
_cell.angle_beta   90.00
_cell.angle_gamma   90.00
#
_symmetry.space_group_name_H-M   'P 1'
#
loop_
_entity.id
_entity.type
_entity.pdbx_description
1 polymer ?
#
loop_
_entity_poly.entity_id
_entity_poly.type
_entity_poly.pdbx_seq_one_letter_code
_entity_poly.pdbx_strand_id
1 'polypeptide(L)' 'MFDYTSSEPEVIAKWFSHALADIGTADAIALIRKFAGSPNAGVAKEMMYRLEKLHAE' A
#
# COMPACT_ATOMS: atom_id res chain seq x y z
N MET A 1 5.77 -10.11 29.40
CA MET A 1 5.20 -9.15 28.44
C MET A 1 5.39 -9.77 27.08
N PHE A 2 4.32 -10.01 26.31
CA PHE A 2 4.45 -10.53 24.95
C PHE A 2 4.70 -9.36 24.03
N ASP A 3 5.86 -9.33 23.37
CA ASP A 3 6.12 -8.37 22.32
C ASP A 3 5.17 -8.64 21.15
N TYR A 4 4.64 -7.57 20.56
CA TYR A 4 3.83 -7.66 19.37
C TYR A 4 4.67 -8.27 18.23
N THR A 5 4.32 -9.48 17.79
CA THR A 5 5.07 -10.23 16.76
C THR A 5 4.57 -9.97 15.34
N SER A 6 3.70 -8.97 15.14
CA SER A 6 3.11 -8.75 13.81
C SER A 6 4.00 -7.85 12.97
N SER A 7 3.85 -7.97 11.65
CA SER A 7 4.58 -7.17 10.68
C SER A 7 4.35 -5.68 10.88
N GLU A 8 5.40 -4.89 10.67
CA GLU A 8 5.31 -3.44 10.64
C GLU A 8 4.26 -2.97 9.61
N PRO A 9 3.57 -1.84 9.85
CA PRO A 9 2.55 -1.32 8.95
C PRO A 9 3.01 -1.17 7.50
N GLU A 10 4.29 -0.84 7.26
CA GLU A 10 4.87 -0.76 5.92
C GLU A 10 4.93 -2.11 5.21
N VAL A 11 5.24 -3.19 5.93
CA VAL A 11 5.31 -4.55 5.37
C VAL A 11 3.91 -4.97 4.95
N ILE A 12 2.92 -4.71 5.79
CA ILE A 12 1.51 -4.97 5.47
C ILE A 12 1.10 -4.16 4.23
N ALA A 13 1.38 -2.85 4.21
CA ALA A 13 1.05 -1.96 3.10
C ALA A 13 1.67 -2.41 1.77
N LYS A 14 2.90 -2.92 1.79
CA LYS A 14 3.56 -3.48 0.60
C LYS A 14 2.77 -4.65 0.00
N TRP A 15 2.35 -5.62 0.83
CA TRP A 15 1.57 -6.76 0.34
C TRP A 15 0.21 -6.33 -0.21
N PHE A 16 -0.48 -5.43 0.48
CA PHE A 16 -1.77 -4.93 0.03
C PHE A 16 -1.66 -4.05 -1.22
N SER A 17 -0.60 -3.24 -1.38
CA SER A 17 -0.41 -2.44 -2.59
C SER A 17 -0.22 -3.32 -3.82
N HIS A 18 0.51 -4.44 -3.69
CA HIS A 18 0.59 -5.48 -4.72
C HIS A 18 -0.78 -6.09 -5.03
N ALA A 19 -1.48 -6.60 -4.03
CA ALA A 19 -2.76 -7.26 -4.24
C ALA A 19 -3.83 -6.34 -4.87
N LEU A 20 -3.88 -5.06 -4.45
CA LEU A 20 -4.79 -4.08 -5.02
C LEU A 20 -4.47 -3.75 -6.48
N ALA A 21 -3.19 -3.68 -6.83
CA ALA A 21 -2.77 -3.46 -8.20
C ALA A 21 -3.11 -4.67 -9.10
N ASP A 22 -2.90 -5.88 -8.61
CA ASP A 22 -3.26 -7.12 -9.32
C ASP A 22 -4.78 -7.24 -9.52
N ILE A 23 -5.59 -6.77 -8.56
CA ILE A 23 -7.05 -6.69 -8.70
C ILE A 23 -7.44 -5.67 -9.79
N GLY A 24 -6.75 -4.54 -9.86
CA GLY A 24 -6.83 -3.58 -10.98
C GLY A 24 -8.17 -2.85 -11.18
N THR A 25 -9.18 -3.08 -10.34
CA THR A 25 -10.47 -2.39 -10.45
C THR A 25 -10.34 -0.91 -10.08
N ALA A 26 -11.29 -0.08 -10.54
CA ALA A 26 -11.31 1.34 -10.22
C ALA A 26 -11.29 1.60 -8.70
N ASP A 27 -12.03 0.81 -7.92
CA ASP A 27 -12.07 0.90 -6.46
C ASP A 27 -10.73 0.50 -5.81
N ALA A 28 -10.08 -0.54 -6.35
CA ALA A 28 -8.77 -0.96 -5.85
C ALA A 28 -7.71 0.12 -6.10
N ILE A 29 -7.68 0.70 -7.30
CA ILE A 29 -6.78 1.82 -7.61
C ILE A 29 -7.11 3.05 -6.78
N ALA A 30 -8.39 3.35 -6.54
CA ALA A 30 -8.81 4.45 -5.68
C ALA A 30 -8.33 4.27 -4.23
N LEU A 31 -8.31 3.03 -3.71
CA LEU A 31 -7.74 2.73 -2.40
C LEU A 31 -6.23 2.99 -2.35
N ILE A 32 -5.48 2.59 -3.38
CA ILE A 32 -4.04 2.89 -3.45
C ILE A 32 -3.82 4.41 -3.44
N ARG A 33 -4.59 5.17 -4.25
CA ARG A 33 -4.55 6.66 -4.26
C ARG A 33 -4.87 7.27 -2.91
N LYS A 34 -5.89 6.77 -2.23
CA LYS A 34 -6.28 7.22 -0.89
C LYS A 34 -5.16 7.02 0.12
N PHE A 35 -4.55 5.84 0.15
CA PHE A 35 -3.53 5.50 1.15
C PHE A 35 -2.12 6.01 0.81
N ALA A 36 -1.87 6.43 -0.42
CA ALA A 36 -0.68 7.21 -0.77
C ALA A 36 -0.58 8.54 0.00
N GLY A 37 -1.70 9.09 0.46
CA GLY A 37 -1.76 10.25 1.36
C GLY A 37 -1.86 9.92 2.85
N SER A 38 -1.55 8.69 3.26
CA SER A 38 -1.67 8.25 4.67
C SER A 38 -0.75 9.04 5.61
N PRO A 39 -1.18 9.37 6.84
CA PRO A 39 -0.30 9.97 7.85
C PRO A 39 0.79 9.00 8.33
N ASN A 40 0.62 7.69 8.09
CA ASN A 40 1.68 6.71 8.32
C ASN A 40 2.62 6.71 7.10
N ALA A 41 3.83 7.23 7.29
CA ALA A 41 4.82 7.39 6.22
C ALA A 41 5.19 6.07 5.51
N GLY A 42 5.26 4.96 6.26
CA GLY A 42 5.54 3.64 5.69
C GLY A 42 4.42 3.17 4.76
N VAL A 43 3.16 3.35 5.18
CA VAL A 43 2.00 3.04 4.34
C VAL A 43 1.95 3.93 3.09
N ALA A 44 2.14 5.24 3.27
CA ALA A 44 2.13 6.21 2.17
C ALA A 44 3.20 5.87 1.12
N LYS A 45 4.43 5.58 1.56
CA LYS A 45 5.55 5.20 0.71
C LYS A 45 5.23 4.00 -0.18
N GLU A 46 4.73 2.90 0.40
CA GLU A 46 4.47 1.67 -0.36
C GLU A 46 3.30 1.82 -1.35
N MET A 47 2.31 2.66 -1.02
CA MET A 47 1.19 2.97 -1.92
C MET A 47 1.62 3.91 -3.05
N MET A 48 2.43 4.94 -2.77
CA MET A 48 3.01 5.82 -3.79
C MET A 48 3.88 5.04 -4.77
N TYR A 49 4.78 4.18 -4.26
CA TYR A 49 5.60 3.30 -5.08
C TYR A 49 4.75 2.49 -6.07
N ARG A 50 3.61 1.96 -5.62
CA ARG A 50 2.72 1.20 -6.49
C ARG A 50 2.05 2.07 -7.55
N LEU A 51 1.60 3.27 -7.20
CA LEU A 51 0.98 4.19 -8.16
C LEU A 51 1.96 4.59 -9.26
N GLU A 52 3.20 4.87 -8.89
CA GLU A 52 4.27 5.19 -9.85
C GLU A 52 4.51 4.03 -10.82
N LYS A 53 4.55 2.79 -10.31
CA LYS A 53 4.66 1.58 -11.13
C LYS A 53 3.50 1.44 -12.13
N LEU A 54 2.26 1.63 -11.67
CA LEU A 54 1.07 1.51 -12.51
C LEU A 54 0.98 2.57 -13.62
N HIS A 55 1.64 3.72 -13.48
CA HIS A 55 1.69 4.76 -14.51
C HIS A 55 2.86 4.60 -15.49
N ALA A 56 3.85 3.76 -15.16
CA ALA A 56 5.03 3.50 -15.98
C ALA A 56 4.85 2.31 -16.94
N GLU A 57 3.77 1.54 -16.77
CA GLU A 57 3.33 0.41 -17.62
C GLU A 57 2.28 0.87 -18.63
#